data_AF-A0A4S2KGB3-F1
#
_entry.id   AF-A0A4S2KGB3-F1
#
_cell.length_a   1.000
_cell.length_b   1.000
_cell.length_c   1.000
_cell.angle_alpha   90.00
_cell.angle_beta   90.00
_cell.angle_gamma   90.00
#
_symmetry.space_group_name_H-M   'P 1'
#
loop_
_entity.id
_entity.type
_entity.pdbx_description
1 polymer ?
#
loop_
_entity_poly.entity_id
_entity_poly.type
_entity_poly.pdbx_seq_one_letter_code
_entity_poly.pdbx_strand_id
1 'polypeptide(L)'
;VARLKKKDREFREYIERFDIIGLCETWVKEKEWEKMKRNMSKKFVWKCQYAIREKCKGRAKGGIITGIRKEIEEIDIKEVESVNGM
;
A
#
# COMPACT_ATOMS: atom_id res chain seq x y z
N VAL A 1 7.76 -9.76 -6.59
CA VAL A 1 8.10 -8.68 -5.63
C VAL A 1 9.54 -8.84 -5.10
N ALA A 2 10.56 -8.56 -5.91
CA ALA A 2 11.97 -8.72 -5.49
C ALA A 2 12.56 -7.43 -4.91
N ARG A 3 12.10 -6.25 -5.34
CA ARG A 3 12.65 -4.95 -4.87
C ARG A 3 12.15 -4.52 -3.50
N LEU A 4 10.86 -4.67 -3.20
CA LEU A 4 10.30 -4.27 -1.89
C LEU A 4 10.66 -5.26 -0.76
N LYS A 5 10.75 -6.56 -1.06
CA LYS A 5 11.17 -7.58 -0.08
C LYS A 5 12.65 -7.51 0.29
N LYS A 6 13.47 -6.86 -0.54
CA LYS A 6 14.94 -6.74 -0.37
C LYS A 6 15.38 -5.34 0.11
N LYS A 7 14.45 -4.41 0.31
CA LYS A 7 14.74 -3.06 0.81
C LYS A 7 14.94 -3.10 2.32
N ASP A 8 16.10 -2.61 2.78
CA ASP A 8 16.56 -2.72 4.16
C ASP A 8 16.02 -1.60 5.09
N ARG A 9 16.52 -1.59 6.34
CA ARG A 9 16.30 -0.58 7.37
C ARG A 9 16.41 0.86 6.85
N GLU A 10 17.40 1.20 6.02
CA GLU A 10 17.56 2.56 5.48
C GLU A 10 16.37 3.01 4.64
N PHE A 11 15.85 2.12 3.78
CA PHE A 11 14.66 2.45 3.00
C PHE A 11 13.46 2.69 3.90
N ARG A 12 13.32 1.92 4.99
CA ARG A 12 12.25 2.12 5.97
C ARG A 12 12.41 3.46 6.68
N GLU A 13 13.60 3.75 7.20
CA GLU A 13 13.91 5.02 7.87
C GLU A 13 13.67 6.21 6.94
N TYR A 14 13.94 6.07 5.64
CA TYR A 14 13.65 7.11 4.65
C TYR A 14 12.14 7.33 4.48
N ILE A 15 11.36 6.28 4.20
CA ILE A 15 9.92 6.46 3.94
C ILE A 15 9.14 6.86 5.21
N GLU A 16 9.62 6.49 6.40
CA GLU A 16 8.96 6.85 7.67
C GLU A 16 9.00 8.37 7.98
N ARG A 17 9.82 9.14 7.26
CA ARG A 17 9.89 10.60 7.36
C ARG A 17 8.69 11.31 6.74
N PHE A 18 7.94 10.63 5.87
CA PHE A 18 6.77 11.19 5.21
C PHE A 18 5.50 10.85 5.99
N ASP A 19 4.48 11.69 5.84
CA ASP A 19 3.18 11.48 6.47
C ASP A 19 2.25 10.59 5.64
N ILE A 20 2.38 10.69 4.31
CA ILE A 20 1.66 9.87 3.34
C ILE A 20 2.69 9.27 2.37
N ILE A 21 2.61 7.96 2.18
CA ILE A 21 3.51 7.18 1.34
C ILE A 21 2.70 6.54 0.21
N GLY A 22 3.12 6.74 -1.04
CA GLY A 22 2.59 6.04 -2.21
C GLY A 22 3.69 5.25 -2.92
N LEU A 23 3.52 3.93 -3.03
CA LEU A 23 4.43 3.04 -3.76
C LEU A 23 3.69 2.45 -4.95
N CYS A 24 4.15 2.78 -6.15
CA CYS A 24 3.56 2.31 -7.42
C CYS A 24 4.35 1.14 -8.01
N GLU A 25 3.72 0.38 -8.91
CA GLU A 25 4.35 -0.75 -9.62
C GLU A 25 5.02 -1.76 -8.68
N THR A 26 4.33 -2.09 -7.58
CA THR A 26 4.85 -2.96 -6.52
C THR A 26 4.87 -4.43 -6.94
N TRP A 27 3.99 -4.79 -7.88
CA TRP A 27 3.74 -6.15 -8.38
C TRP A 27 3.35 -7.14 -7.26
N VAL A 28 2.80 -6.62 -6.15
CA VAL A 28 2.40 -7.40 -4.97
C VAL A 28 1.04 -8.02 -5.23
N LYS A 29 0.98 -9.35 -5.17
CA LYS A 29 -0.29 -10.10 -5.27
C LYS A 29 -0.94 -10.22 -3.90
N GLU A 30 -2.24 -10.45 -3.88
CA GLU A 30 -3.05 -10.67 -2.68
C GLU A 30 -2.41 -11.66 -1.69
N LYS A 31 -2.04 -12.87 -2.16
CA LYS A 31 -1.41 -13.90 -1.31
C LYS A 31 -0.10 -13.47 -0.66
N GLU A 32 0.60 -12.49 -1.24
CA GLU A 32 1.87 -11.97 -0.71
C GLU A 32 1.66 -10.79 0.25
N TRP A 33 0.51 -10.11 0.17
CA TRP A 33 0.23 -8.89 0.90
C TRP A 33 0.21 -9.10 2.41
N GLU A 34 -0.53 -10.10 2.90
CA GLU A 34 -0.67 -10.33 4.34
C GLU A 34 0.67 -10.55 5.05
N LYS A 35 1.58 -11.32 4.43
CA LYS A 35 2.93 -11.53 4.96
C LYS A 35 3.77 -10.25 4.88
N MET A 36 3.58 -9.44 3.85
CA MET A 36 4.31 -8.18 3.68
C MET A 36 3.85 -7.13 4.68
N LYS A 37 2.54 -6.92 4.81
CA LYS A 37 1.89 -5.97 5.74
C LYS A 37 2.36 -6.16 7.18
N ARG A 38 2.49 -7.41 7.64
CA ARG A 38 3.01 -7.75 8.99
C ARG A 38 4.42 -7.23 9.27
N ASN A 39 5.24 -7.05 8.23
CA ASN A 39 6.62 -6.59 8.35
C ASN A 39 6.77 -5.07 8.09
N MET A 40 5.67 -4.36 7.79
CA MET A 40 5.71 -2.92 7.56
C MET A 40 5.65 -2.15 8.87
N SER A 41 6.02 -0.87 8.81
CA SER A 41 6.01 0.01 9.98
C SER A 41 4.62 0.14 10.59
N LYS A 42 4.52 0.00 11.90
CA LYS A 42 3.26 0.13 12.65
C LYS A 42 2.79 1.58 12.82
N LYS A 43 3.61 2.57 12.42
CA LYS A 43 3.29 4.00 12.45
C LYS A 43 2.23 4.39 11.41
N PHE A 44 2.03 3.55 10.40
CA PHE A 44 1.15 3.82 9.27
C PHE A 44 0.00 2.81 9.21
N VAL A 45 -1.14 3.26 8.70
CA VAL A 45 -2.22 2.43 8.18
C VAL A 45 -1.89 2.09 6.73
N TRP A 46 -1.65 0.81 6.45
CA TRP A 46 -1.26 0.34 5.13
C TRP A 46 -2.45 -0.25 4.35
N LYS A 47 -2.65 0.24 3.13
CA LYS A 47 -3.59 -0.30 2.15
C LYS A 47 -2.83 -0.79 0.90
N CYS A 48 -3.38 -1.77 0.21
CA CYS A 48 -2.79 -2.29 -1.02
C CYS A 48 -3.86 -2.56 -2.06
N GLN A 49 -3.69 -1.99 -3.24
CA GLN A 49 -4.31 -2.47 -4.46
C GLN A 49 -3.38 -3.52 -5.07
N TYR A 50 -3.88 -4.75 -5.21
CA TYR A 50 -3.05 -5.86 -5.66
C TYR A 50 -2.70 -5.75 -7.14
N ALA A 51 -1.54 -6.28 -7.48
CA ALA A 51 -1.16 -6.53 -8.86
C ALA A 51 -2.00 -7.68 -9.43
N ILE A 52 -2.69 -7.41 -10.53
CA ILE A 52 -3.58 -8.38 -11.19
C ILE A 52 -2.84 -9.06 -12.33
N ARG A 53 -3.16 -10.33 -12.56
CA ARG A 53 -2.65 -11.10 -13.70
C ARG A 53 -3.77 -11.24 -14.73
N GLU A 54 -3.63 -10.57 -15.86
CA GLU A 54 -4.62 -10.63 -16.95
C GLU A 54 -4.51 -11.92 -17.78
N LYS A 55 -3.34 -12.57 -17.81
CA LYS A 55 -3.06 -13.74 -18.67
C LYS A 55 -2.44 -14.90 -17.88
N CYS A 56 -2.63 -16.13 -18.37
CA CYS A 56 -2.06 -17.34 -17.78
C CYS A 56 -0.51 -17.36 -17.77
N LYS A 57 0.13 -16.71 -18.76
CA LYS A 57 1.59 -16.55 -18.88
C LYS A 57 1.99 -15.08 -18.67
N GLY A 58 3.18 -14.82 -18.11
CA GLY A 58 3.69 -13.47 -17.80
C GLY A 58 3.55 -13.06 -16.33
N ARG A 59 4.07 -11.87 -15.97
CA ARG A 59 4.02 -11.32 -14.61
C ARG A 59 2.68 -10.62 -14.35
N ALA A 60 2.28 -10.57 -13.08
CA ALA A 60 1.19 -9.67 -12.67
C ALA A 60 1.64 -8.21 -12.84
N LYS A 61 0.71 -7.33 -13.19
CA LYS A 61 0.97 -5.92 -13.52
C LYS A 61 0.41 -4.99 -12.45
N GLY A 62 1.04 -3.82 -12.31
CA GLY A 62 0.59 -2.75 -11.43
C GLY A 62 0.77 -3.06 -9.95
N GLY A 63 -0.24 -2.71 -9.17
CA GLY A 63 -0.25 -2.82 -7.73
C GLY A 63 0.33 -1.59 -7.05
N ILE A 64 -0.46 -1.03 -6.14
CA ILE A 64 -0.18 0.20 -5.41
C ILE A 64 -0.23 -0.11 -3.92
N ILE A 65 0.72 0.39 -3.16
CA ILE A 65 0.69 0.35 -1.70
C ILE A 65 0.68 1.79 -1.19
N THR A 66 -0.27 2.11 -0.34
CA THR A 66 -0.33 3.39 0.36
C THR A 66 -0.14 3.18 1.86
N GLY A 67 0.56 4.11 2.49
CA GLY A 67 0.74 4.18 3.94
C GLY A 67 0.40 5.57 4.44
N ILE A 68 -0.60 5.69 5.29
CA ILE A 68 -1.00 6.97 5.90
C ILE A 68 -0.64 6.92 7.38
N ARG A 69 0.03 7.95 7.88
CA ARG A 69 0.38 8.04 9.30
C ARG A 69 -0.88 7.93 10.14
N LYS A 70 -0.85 7.13 11.21
CA LYS A 70 -2.04 6.86 12.05
C LYS A 70 -2.69 8.11 12.68
N GLU A 71 -1.95 9.19 12.79
CA GLU A 71 -2.40 10.47 13.32
C GLU A 71 -3.20 11.29 12.29
N ILE A 72 -3.20 10.85 11.02
CA ILE A 72 -3.94 11.48 9.94
C ILE A 72 -5.19 10.67 9.66
N GLU A 73 -6.33 11.35 9.73
CA GLU A 73 -7.63 10.78 9.37
C GLU A 73 -7.76 10.74 7.84
N GLU A 74 -8.10 9.56 7.30
CA GLU A 74 -8.40 9.37 5.89
C GLU A 74 -9.92 9.38 5.73
N ILE A 75 -10.45 10.42 5.10
CA ILE A 75 -11.88 10.59 4.87
C ILE A 75 -12.23 9.95 3.52
N ASP A 76 -13.14 8.98 3.51
CA ASP A 76 -13.69 8.44 2.27
C ASP A 76 -14.79 9.40 1.75
N ILE A 77 -14.61 9.92 0.55
CA ILE A 77 -15.52 10.88 -0.06
C ILE A 77 -16.93 10.27 -0.25
N LYS A 78 -17.03 8.94 -0.40
CA LYS A 78 -18.32 8.24 -0.48
C LYS A 78 -19.12 8.28 0.84
N GLU A 79 -18.44 8.35 1.98
CA GLU A 79 -19.10 8.54 3.28
C GLU A 79 -19.56 9.99 3.44
N VAL A 80 -18.78 10.96 2.95
CA VAL A 80 -19.16 12.39 2.98
C VAL A 80 -20.43 12.66 2.16
N GLU A 81 -20.58 12.02 1.00
CA GLU A 81 -21.81 12.13 0.19
C GLU A 81 -23.03 11.50 0.88
N SER A 82 -22.83 10.39 1.61
CA SER A 82 -23.89 9.72 2.36
C SER A 82 -24.33 10.51 3.61
N VAL A 83 -23.42 11.26 4.23
CA VAL A 83 -23.69 12.13 5.39
C VAL A 83 -24.29 13.47 4.96
N ASN A 84 -23.89 14.01 3.81
CA ASN A 84 -24.39 15.29 3.31
C ASN A 84 -25.67 15.19 2.47
N GLY A 85 -26.23 13.99 2.27
CA GLY A 85 -27.61 13.78 1.80
C GLY A 85 -28.04 14.68 0.64
N MET A 86 -27.32 14.60 -0.49
CA MET A 86 -27.69 15.29 -1.74
C MET A 86 -28.31 14.32 -2.75
#